data_AF-A0A7H8PRN2-F1
#
_entry.id   AF-A0A7H8PRN2-F1
#
_cell.length_a   1.000
_cell.length_b   1.000
_cell.length_c   1.000
_cell.angle_alpha   90.00
_cell.angle_beta   90.00
_cell.angle_gamma   90.00
#
_symmetry.space_group_name_H-M   'P 1'
#
loop_
_entity.id
_entity.type
_entity.pdbx_description
1 polymer ?
#
loop_
_entity_poly.entity_id
_entity_poly.type
_entity_poly.pdbx_seq_one_letter_code
_entity_poly.pdbx_strand_id
1 'polypeptide(L)'
;MEKVLIIGASGHGKVIAEAIELEDKYEIYGFIDSYKPKGQKIMGYDILGSENIIPALMKKGITKGIISIGDNWIRYKLYKKVLEVAPDFEFITVIHPSAIVSEKTNIGRGTVILASGTVNADAVVGEFCIINTNANFGHDGIMEDFSSLAPGVTTGGTVIIGEFTAISIAVTILQNTTIGAHTVIGAGAVVTKDIRRNVVAYGIPAKKVRERENGDGYLGKSTQKLTFSCYTIDSEKALKKYKKILNSVGNENPFYTLEYIGITGMREHRLSYFVLERNSRPIVVMPFYLRDIKETDGKYKDVVSPYGYGGPLLDIEHVECKDLEYFWREVDAWYKKENIVSEFIRFSLNNNHCRYNGELIPTLTNVKGEIVDEETQWSQFKAKVRNNYRKATQQSLTLKVYSNPISPAIIKDFYDIYISTMQRNNADSLYYHKIDYFIDFIKNNPKNAIIGMVYKDDKPISTELILVNDNTLYSYLGGTLSDYFYTRPNDFLKIEVMNWARKHHYKYYILGGGRSDGDSLYKYKKSFFPNDQDVTYYTGRKIINPEQYMKLVLQKCNMTENMTCETDIKKGFFPLYRLES
;
A
#
# COMPACT_ATOMS: atom_id res chain seq x y z
N MET A 1 -42.95 4.20 -20.31
CA MET A 1 -42.47 4.85 -19.07
C MET A 1 -41.19 5.63 -19.37
N GLU A 2 -40.77 6.52 -18.48
CA GLU A 2 -39.42 7.09 -18.54
C GLU A 2 -38.38 6.02 -18.12
N LYS A 3 -37.16 6.10 -18.65
CA LYS A 3 -36.09 5.12 -18.38
C LYS A 3 -35.16 5.61 -17.27
N VAL A 4 -34.92 4.77 -16.26
CA VAL A 4 -34.17 5.15 -15.04
C VAL A 4 -32.98 4.22 -14.75
N LEU A 5 -31.96 4.76 -14.08
CA LEU A 5 -30.77 4.02 -13.62
C LEU A 5 -30.85 3.72 -12.13
N ILE A 6 -30.42 2.52 -11.72
CA ILE A 6 -30.25 2.15 -10.31
C ILE A 6 -28.76 2.15 -9.95
N ILE A 7 -28.34 3.10 -9.13
CA ILE A 7 -26.93 3.37 -8.82
C ILE A 7 -26.55 2.67 -7.51
N GLY A 8 -26.11 1.42 -7.65
CA GLY A 8 -25.71 0.49 -6.58
C GLY A 8 -26.37 -0.88 -6.72
N ALA A 9 -25.65 -1.87 -7.26
CA ALA A 9 -26.20 -3.20 -7.56
C ALA A 9 -26.07 -4.20 -6.39
N SER A 10 -26.22 -3.70 -5.16
CA SER A 10 -26.11 -4.45 -3.91
C SER A 10 -27.44 -5.12 -3.51
N GLY A 11 -27.52 -5.71 -2.31
CA GLY A 11 -28.78 -6.26 -1.78
C GLY A 11 -29.91 -5.22 -1.69
N HIS A 12 -29.60 -3.97 -1.35
CA HIS A 12 -30.59 -2.89 -1.26
C HIS A 12 -31.09 -2.44 -2.66
N GLY A 13 -30.22 -2.51 -3.67
CA GLY A 13 -30.58 -2.25 -5.07
C GLY A 13 -31.56 -3.25 -5.64
N LYS A 14 -31.65 -4.47 -5.10
CA LYS A 14 -32.71 -5.43 -5.46
C LYS A 14 -34.07 -4.97 -4.95
N VAL A 15 -34.17 -4.58 -3.68
CA VAL A 15 -35.42 -4.13 -3.05
C VAL A 15 -35.93 -2.83 -3.68
N ILE A 16 -35.02 -1.96 -4.14
CA ILE A 16 -35.38 -0.74 -4.90
C ILE A 16 -35.80 -1.07 -6.34
N ALA A 17 -35.19 -2.05 -7.00
CA ALA A 17 -35.65 -2.52 -8.31
C ALA A 17 -37.09 -3.07 -8.22
N GLU A 18 -37.33 -3.97 -7.27
CA GLU A 18 -38.66 -4.55 -6.99
C GLU A 18 -39.71 -3.46 -6.68
N ALA A 19 -39.34 -2.43 -5.91
CA ALA A 19 -40.22 -1.30 -5.64
C ALA A 19 -40.55 -0.48 -6.90
N ILE A 20 -39.59 -0.28 -7.82
CA ILE A 20 -39.82 0.42 -9.10
C ILE A 20 -40.66 -0.42 -10.06
N GLU A 21 -40.39 -1.74 -10.14
CA GLU A 21 -41.17 -2.70 -10.94
C GLU A 21 -42.64 -2.75 -10.49
N LEU A 22 -42.91 -2.65 -9.19
CA LEU A 22 -44.26 -2.62 -8.63
C LEU A 22 -44.92 -1.23 -8.71
N GLU A 23 -44.15 -0.13 -8.71
CA GLU A 23 -44.66 1.23 -8.82
C GLU A 23 -45.15 1.59 -10.25
N ASP A 24 -44.69 0.87 -11.29
CA ASP A 24 -45.10 0.97 -12.72
C ASP A 24 -45.11 2.40 -13.30
N LYS A 25 -44.24 3.28 -12.78
CA LYS A 25 -44.00 4.64 -13.29
C LYS A 25 -42.75 4.73 -14.17
N TYR A 26 -41.76 3.88 -13.92
CA TYR A 26 -40.43 3.95 -14.53
C TYR A 26 -39.97 2.59 -15.07
N GLU A 27 -39.29 2.61 -16.22
CA GLU A 27 -38.62 1.44 -16.78
C GLU A 27 -37.16 1.41 -16.32
N ILE A 28 -36.75 0.34 -15.62
CA ILE A 28 -35.34 0.15 -15.21
C ILE A 28 -34.49 -0.12 -16.47
N TYR A 29 -33.61 0.81 -16.82
CA TYR A 29 -32.70 0.64 -17.97
C TYR A 29 -31.46 -0.21 -17.61
N GLY A 30 -31.03 -0.17 -16.35
CA GLY A 30 -29.93 -0.99 -15.86
C GLY A 30 -29.29 -0.45 -14.58
N PHE A 31 -28.29 -1.18 -14.10
CA PHE A 31 -27.56 -0.86 -12.89
C PHE A 31 -26.24 -0.12 -13.20
N ILE A 32 -25.86 0.79 -12.31
CA ILE A 32 -24.53 1.39 -12.24
C ILE A 32 -23.86 0.89 -10.96
N ASP A 33 -22.66 0.29 -11.05
CA ASP A 33 -21.90 -0.18 -9.88
C ASP A 33 -20.40 -0.28 -10.22
N SER A 34 -19.58 0.57 -9.58
CA SER A 34 -18.12 0.61 -9.76
C SER A 34 -17.37 -0.62 -9.22
N TYR A 35 -18.00 -1.49 -8.43
CA TYR A 35 -17.36 -2.65 -7.79
C TYR A 35 -17.73 -3.98 -8.43
N LYS A 36 -18.43 -3.97 -9.58
CA LYS A 36 -18.95 -5.18 -10.23
C LYS A 36 -18.66 -5.24 -11.73
N PRO A 37 -18.50 -6.44 -12.32
CA PRO A 37 -18.25 -6.58 -13.75
C PRO A 37 -19.40 -6.02 -14.59
N LYS A 38 -19.05 -5.19 -15.58
CA LYS A 38 -19.96 -4.78 -16.64
C LYS A 38 -20.50 -6.01 -17.38
N GLY A 39 -21.81 -6.04 -17.63
CA GLY A 39 -22.50 -7.18 -18.24
C GLY A 39 -22.88 -8.31 -17.25
N GLN A 40 -22.55 -8.18 -15.96
CA GLN A 40 -23.20 -9.01 -14.94
C GLN A 40 -24.68 -8.59 -14.83
N LYS A 41 -25.60 -9.56 -14.79
CA LYS A 41 -27.02 -9.31 -14.54
C LYS A 41 -27.38 -9.38 -13.05
N ILE A 42 -28.27 -8.48 -12.63
CA ILE A 42 -28.93 -8.45 -11.32
C ILE A 42 -30.43 -8.25 -11.58
N MET A 43 -31.27 -9.19 -11.14
CA MET A 43 -32.72 -9.21 -11.46
C MET A 43 -33.00 -9.07 -12.98
N GLY A 44 -32.20 -9.74 -13.81
CA GLY A 44 -32.31 -9.66 -15.28
C GLY A 44 -31.67 -8.42 -15.92
N TYR A 45 -31.63 -7.29 -15.21
CA TYR A 45 -31.01 -6.04 -15.66
C TYR A 45 -29.47 -6.10 -15.66
N ASP A 46 -28.84 -5.50 -16.67
CA ASP A 46 -27.38 -5.46 -16.80
C ASP A 46 -26.73 -4.39 -15.92
N ILE A 47 -25.57 -4.70 -15.35
CA ILE A 47 -24.64 -3.71 -14.81
C ILE A 47 -23.90 -3.07 -16.00
N LEU A 48 -24.16 -1.78 -16.22
CA LEU A 48 -23.74 -1.05 -17.42
C LEU A 48 -22.30 -0.53 -17.32
N GLY A 49 -21.83 -0.29 -16.10
CA GLY A 49 -20.49 0.21 -15.77
C GLY A 49 -20.47 1.02 -14.47
N SER A 50 -19.43 1.84 -14.30
CA SER A 50 -19.32 2.86 -13.25
C SER A 50 -20.10 4.14 -13.60
N GLU A 51 -20.33 4.98 -12.61
CA GLU A 51 -20.99 6.30 -12.72
C GLU A 51 -20.41 7.20 -13.82
N ASN A 52 -19.14 7.02 -14.20
CA ASN A 52 -18.49 7.70 -15.32
C ASN A 52 -19.21 7.51 -16.68
N ILE A 53 -20.08 6.51 -16.84
CA ILE A 53 -20.86 6.34 -18.10
C ILE A 53 -22.15 7.15 -18.14
N ILE A 54 -22.61 7.71 -17.02
CA ILE A 54 -23.90 8.43 -16.93
C ILE A 54 -24.01 9.55 -17.98
N PRO A 55 -22.98 10.40 -18.23
CA PRO A 55 -23.06 11.43 -19.29
C PRO A 55 -23.27 10.88 -20.71
N ALA A 56 -22.85 9.63 -20.97
CA ALA A 56 -23.08 8.95 -22.25
C ALA A 56 -24.46 8.27 -22.34
N LEU A 57 -25.13 8.07 -21.20
CA LEU A 57 -26.52 7.59 -21.11
C LEU A 57 -27.52 8.75 -21.16
N MET A 58 -27.20 9.90 -20.55
CA MET A 58 -27.98 11.14 -20.69
C MET A 58 -28.11 11.59 -22.15
N LYS A 59 -27.02 11.48 -22.92
CA LYS A 59 -27.00 11.72 -24.38
C LYS A 59 -27.86 10.72 -25.20
N LYS A 60 -28.45 9.70 -24.55
CA LYS A 60 -29.43 8.76 -25.11
C LYS A 60 -30.83 8.92 -24.50
N GLY A 61 -31.09 10.03 -23.78
CA GLY A 61 -32.36 10.31 -23.12
C GLY A 61 -32.56 9.64 -21.76
N ILE A 62 -31.51 9.10 -21.14
CA ILE A 62 -31.57 8.45 -19.82
C ILE A 62 -31.01 9.43 -18.79
N THR A 63 -31.83 10.38 -18.36
CA THR A 63 -31.44 11.51 -17.48
C THR A 63 -31.79 11.32 -16.02
N LYS A 64 -32.49 10.23 -15.67
CA LYS A 64 -33.08 9.99 -14.34
C LYS A 64 -32.52 8.73 -13.67
N GLY A 65 -32.48 8.71 -12.34
CA GLY A 65 -32.11 7.51 -11.56
C GLY A 65 -32.28 7.62 -10.05
N ILE A 66 -31.88 6.57 -9.34
CA ILE A 66 -31.95 6.45 -7.88
C ILE A 66 -30.63 5.91 -7.31
N ILE A 67 -30.25 6.31 -6.09
CA ILE A 67 -29.03 5.80 -5.41
C ILE A 67 -29.42 4.75 -4.37
N SER A 68 -29.15 3.49 -4.70
CA SER A 68 -29.55 2.31 -3.93
C SER A 68 -28.51 1.86 -2.89
N ILE A 69 -27.91 2.84 -2.21
CA ILE A 69 -26.88 2.62 -1.18
C ILE A 69 -27.48 2.85 0.21
N GLY A 70 -27.58 1.78 1.01
CA GLY A 70 -28.16 1.87 2.36
C GLY A 70 -27.34 2.74 3.33
N ASP A 71 -26.01 2.75 3.21
CA ASP A 71 -25.15 3.59 4.06
C ASP A 71 -25.27 5.07 3.69
N ASN A 72 -25.64 5.90 4.67
CA ASN A 72 -25.97 7.31 4.51
C ASN A 72 -24.81 8.14 3.94
N TRP A 73 -23.57 7.86 4.37
CA TRP A 73 -22.41 8.62 3.92
C TRP A 73 -21.86 8.12 2.59
N ILE A 74 -21.95 6.81 2.31
CA ILE A 74 -21.60 6.30 0.97
C ILE A 74 -22.65 6.77 -0.06
N ARG A 75 -23.94 6.82 0.29
CA ARG A 75 -25.01 7.40 -0.54
C ARG A 75 -24.74 8.86 -0.91
N TYR A 76 -24.37 9.68 0.06
CA TYR A 76 -23.96 11.08 -0.19
C TYR A 76 -22.71 11.22 -1.06
N LYS A 77 -21.65 10.44 -0.79
CA LYS A 77 -20.44 10.50 -1.64
C LYS A 77 -20.72 10.07 -3.07
N LEU A 78 -21.61 9.11 -3.28
CA LEU A 78 -22.03 8.68 -4.62
C LEU A 78 -22.91 9.74 -5.30
N TYR A 79 -23.82 10.39 -4.57
CA TYR A 79 -24.58 11.56 -5.05
C TYR A 79 -23.67 12.68 -5.56
N LYS A 80 -22.69 13.10 -4.74
CA LYS A 80 -21.71 14.12 -5.14
C LYS A 80 -20.92 13.70 -6.39
N LYS A 81 -20.50 12.44 -6.48
CA LYS A 81 -19.75 11.91 -7.64
C LYS A 81 -20.59 11.82 -8.92
N VAL A 82 -21.89 11.51 -8.81
CA VAL A 82 -22.80 11.52 -9.97
C VAL A 82 -22.96 12.94 -10.50
N LEU A 83 -23.23 13.93 -9.63
CA LEU A 83 -23.33 15.34 -10.06
C LEU A 83 -22.00 15.94 -10.54
N GLU A 84 -20.86 15.44 -10.07
CA GLU A 84 -19.53 15.84 -10.55
C GLU A 84 -19.30 15.47 -12.03
N VAL A 85 -19.77 14.29 -12.46
CA VAL A 85 -19.67 13.86 -13.87
C VAL A 85 -20.88 14.30 -14.72
N ALA A 86 -22.04 14.46 -14.09
CA ALA A 86 -23.33 14.70 -14.72
C ALA A 86 -24.18 15.71 -13.91
N PRO A 87 -23.93 17.02 -14.03
CA PRO A 87 -24.59 18.05 -13.21
C PRO A 87 -26.12 18.09 -13.36
N ASP A 88 -26.63 17.81 -14.56
CA ASP A 88 -28.06 17.84 -14.89
C ASP A 88 -28.76 16.48 -14.68
N PHE A 89 -28.18 15.56 -13.90
CA PHE A 89 -28.76 14.25 -13.63
C PHE A 89 -29.85 14.32 -12.55
N GLU A 90 -31.06 13.90 -12.89
CA GLU A 90 -32.23 13.96 -12.02
C GLU A 90 -32.34 12.72 -11.13
N PHE A 91 -32.68 12.93 -9.85
CA PHE A 91 -32.91 11.84 -8.90
C PHE A 91 -34.40 11.67 -8.63
N ILE A 92 -34.95 10.51 -8.99
CA ILE A 92 -36.35 10.16 -8.71
C ILE A 92 -36.57 9.89 -7.22
N THR A 93 -37.81 10.00 -6.78
CA THR A 93 -38.27 9.42 -5.50
C THR A 93 -38.99 8.11 -5.83
N VAL A 94 -38.79 7.08 -5.00
CA VAL A 94 -39.39 5.74 -5.18
C VAL A 94 -40.31 5.45 -4.01
N ILE A 95 -41.58 5.12 -4.29
CA ILE A 95 -42.58 4.83 -3.26
C ILE A 95 -43.27 3.51 -3.61
N HIS A 96 -42.94 2.47 -2.84
CA HIS A 96 -43.52 1.15 -2.99
C HIS A 96 -45.06 1.19 -2.85
N PRO A 97 -45.86 0.52 -3.70
CA PRO A 97 -47.33 0.66 -3.70
C PRO A 97 -48.05 0.32 -2.38
N SER A 98 -47.44 -0.48 -1.51
CA SER A 98 -47.97 -0.78 -0.16
C SER A 98 -47.54 0.19 0.94
N ALA A 99 -46.79 1.26 0.62
CA ALA A 99 -46.46 2.32 1.55
C ALA A 99 -47.68 3.23 1.81
N ILE A 100 -47.81 3.73 3.04
CA ILE A 100 -48.92 4.59 3.45
C ILE A 100 -48.36 6.00 3.67
N VAL A 101 -48.46 6.85 2.65
CA VAL A 101 -47.93 8.22 2.66
C VAL A 101 -49.10 9.20 2.64
N SER A 102 -49.17 10.10 3.63
CA SER A 102 -50.21 11.13 3.66
C SER A 102 -49.97 12.19 2.58
N GLU A 103 -51.01 12.60 1.87
CA GLU A 103 -50.99 13.64 0.81
C GLU A 103 -50.48 15.01 1.31
N LYS A 104 -50.46 15.22 2.64
CA LYS A 104 -49.93 16.43 3.27
C LYS A 104 -48.41 16.41 3.52
N THR A 105 -47.73 15.31 3.20
CA THR A 105 -46.29 15.18 3.46
C THR A 105 -45.46 15.85 2.37
N ASN A 106 -44.26 16.29 2.75
CA ASN A 106 -43.25 16.72 1.79
C ASN A 106 -42.12 15.68 1.76
N ILE A 107 -41.84 15.11 0.57
CA ILE A 107 -40.83 14.06 0.37
C ILE A 107 -39.80 14.55 -0.64
N GLY A 108 -38.56 14.74 -0.20
CA GLY A 108 -37.45 15.19 -1.05
C GLY A 108 -37.06 14.20 -2.15
N ARG A 109 -36.33 14.69 -3.15
CA ARG A 109 -35.81 13.89 -4.27
C ARG A 109 -34.83 12.80 -3.81
N GLY A 110 -34.70 11.72 -4.57
CA GLY A 110 -33.76 10.64 -4.26
C GLY A 110 -34.14 9.78 -3.05
N THR A 111 -35.28 10.08 -2.40
CA THR A 111 -35.77 9.38 -1.21
C THR A 111 -36.48 8.09 -1.61
N VAL A 112 -36.40 7.08 -0.74
CA VAL A 112 -37.00 5.76 -0.95
C VAL A 112 -37.92 5.41 0.22
N ILE A 113 -39.18 5.09 -0.07
CA ILE A 113 -40.15 4.57 0.89
C ILE A 113 -40.51 3.14 0.45
N LEU A 114 -40.12 2.15 1.25
CA LEU A 114 -40.26 0.72 0.93
C LEU A 114 -41.57 0.13 1.49
N ALA A 115 -41.80 -1.16 1.20
CA ALA A 115 -43.05 -1.87 1.49
C ALA A 115 -43.56 -1.66 2.93
N SER A 116 -44.81 -1.20 3.04
CA SER A 116 -45.46 -0.89 4.33
C SER A 116 -44.74 0.16 5.18
N GLY A 117 -43.85 0.95 4.58
CA GLY A 117 -43.34 2.18 5.17
C GLY A 117 -44.47 3.20 5.30
N THR A 118 -44.57 3.89 6.42
CA THR A 118 -45.67 4.82 6.72
C THR A 118 -45.12 6.22 7.01
N VAL A 119 -45.71 7.24 6.40
CA VAL A 119 -45.41 8.66 6.64
C VAL A 119 -46.71 9.39 6.93
N ASN A 120 -46.89 9.80 8.18
CA ASN A 120 -48.13 10.38 8.68
C ASN A 120 -48.27 11.86 8.31
N ALA A 121 -49.45 12.44 8.57
CA ALA A 121 -49.81 13.79 8.15
C ALA A 121 -48.82 14.88 8.61
N ASP A 122 -48.66 15.90 7.78
CA ASP A 122 -47.93 17.13 8.07
C ASP A 122 -46.42 16.92 8.40
N ALA A 123 -45.88 15.72 8.11
CA ALA A 123 -44.46 15.38 8.26
C ALA A 123 -43.60 15.73 7.02
N VAL A 124 -42.33 16.04 7.25
CA VAL A 124 -41.34 16.45 6.25
C VAL A 124 -40.18 15.46 6.22
N VAL A 125 -39.88 14.94 5.02
CA VAL A 125 -38.76 14.03 4.75
C VAL A 125 -37.86 14.67 3.69
N GLY A 126 -36.58 14.85 4.01
CA GLY A 126 -35.58 15.49 3.16
C GLY A 126 -35.14 14.67 1.95
N GLU A 127 -34.06 15.09 1.31
CA GLU A 127 -33.49 14.44 0.14
C GLU A 127 -32.68 13.18 0.50
N PHE A 128 -32.73 12.18 -0.37
CA PHE A 128 -31.98 10.91 -0.24
C PHE A 128 -32.18 10.19 1.11
N CYS A 129 -33.36 10.33 1.71
CA CYS A 129 -33.77 9.61 2.89
C CYS A 129 -34.18 8.15 2.56
N ILE A 130 -34.13 7.27 3.56
CA ILE A 130 -34.65 5.89 3.42
C ILE A 130 -35.66 5.63 4.54
N ILE A 131 -36.90 5.32 4.18
CA ILE A 131 -37.92 4.77 5.07
C ILE A 131 -38.13 3.32 4.65
N ASN A 132 -37.54 2.40 5.41
CA ASN A 132 -37.42 1.00 5.02
C ASN A 132 -38.68 0.17 5.40
N THR A 133 -38.69 -1.12 5.09
CA THR A 133 -39.86 -2.00 5.22
C THR A 133 -40.47 -1.98 6.64
N ASN A 134 -41.78 -1.77 6.75
CA ASN A 134 -42.51 -1.60 8.02
C ASN A 134 -41.98 -0.47 8.94
N ALA A 135 -41.30 0.56 8.42
CA ALA A 135 -40.89 1.71 9.23
C ALA A 135 -41.97 2.80 9.25
N ASN A 136 -42.35 3.30 10.43
CA ASN A 136 -43.34 4.37 10.61
C ASN A 136 -42.68 5.68 11.08
N PHE A 137 -42.85 6.73 10.28
CA PHE A 137 -42.56 8.11 10.65
C PHE A 137 -43.85 8.85 11.05
N GLY A 138 -43.87 9.37 12.27
CA GLY A 138 -45.02 10.01 12.91
C GLY A 138 -45.39 11.38 12.30
N HIS A 139 -46.56 11.89 12.71
CA HIS A 139 -47.08 13.18 12.27
C HIS A 139 -46.22 14.34 12.80
N ASP A 140 -46.23 15.49 12.13
CA ASP A 140 -45.41 16.67 12.47
C ASP A 140 -43.89 16.40 12.57
N GLY A 141 -43.41 15.25 12.05
CA GLY A 141 -42.00 14.85 12.12
C GLY A 141 -41.12 15.57 11.08
N ILE A 142 -39.84 15.79 11.41
CA ILE A 142 -38.84 16.32 10.48
C ILE A 142 -37.68 15.33 10.35
N MET A 143 -37.44 14.82 9.15
CA MET A 143 -36.36 13.88 8.84
C MET A 143 -35.41 14.51 7.81
N GLU A 144 -34.28 15.04 8.26
CA GLU A 144 -33.29 15.76 7.44
C GLU A 144 -32.52 14.85 6.47
N ASP A 145 -31.89 15.46 5.46
CA ASP A 145 -31.26 14.81 4.31
C ASP A 145 -30.30 13.66 4.66
N PHE A 146 -30.26 12.67 3.76
CA PHE A 146 -29.44 11.45 3.84
C PHE A 146 -29.64 10.61 5.11
N SER A 147 -30.62 10.89 5.97
CA SER A 147 -30.93 10.06 7.13
C SER A 147 -31.68 8.77 6.75
N SER A 148 -31.85 7.84 7.70
CA SER A 148 -32.49 6.55 7.43
C SER A 148 -33.22 5.94 8.64
N LEU A 149 -34.42 5.40 8.37
CA LEU A 149 -35.17 4.51 9.25
C LEU A 149 -35.04 3.08 8.70
N ALA A 150 -34.37 2.19 9.43
CA ALA A 150 -34.27 0.77 9.07
C ALA A 150 -35.59 0.01 9.33
N PRO A 151 -35.71 -1.28 8.92
CA PRO A 151 -36.97 -2.01 9.07
C PRO A 151 -37.55 -2.05 10.49
N GLY A 152 -38.87 -1.91 10.60
CA GLY A 152 -39.60 -1.96 11.86
C GLY A 152 -39.36 -0.79 12.83
N VAL A 153 -38.70 0.29 12.39
CA VAL A 153 -38.53 1.51 13.20
C VAL A 153 -39.88 2.21 13.39
N THR A 154 -40.18 2.66 14.61
CA THR A 154 -41.42 3.39 14.93
C THR A 154 -41.10 4.70 15.63
N THR A 155 -41.53 5.84 15.08
CA THR A 155 -41.50 7.14 15.77
C THR A 155 -42.88 7.57 16.23
N GLY A 156 -42.94 8.27 17.37
CA GLY A 156 -44.06 9.14 17.73
C GLY A 156 -44.10 10.40 16.86
N GLY A 157 -45.08 11.27 17.13
CA GLY A 157 -45.22 12.58 16.47
C GLY A 157 -44.18 13.61 16.94
N THR A 158 -43.97 14.65 16.14
CA THR A 158 -43.04 15.76 16.42
C THR A 158 -41.61 15.26 16.72
N VAL A 159 -41.16 14.22 16.01
CA VAL A 159 -39.80 13.67 16.13
C VAL A 159 -38.89 14.31 15.08
N ILE A 160 -37.73 14.78 15.51
CA ILE A 160 -36.71 15.41 14.65
C ILE A 160 -35.52 14.46 14.51
N ILE A 161 -35.13 14.16 13.27
CA ILE A 161 -34.03 13.26 12.91
C ILE A 161 -33.08 14.02 12.00
N GLY A 162 -31.89 14.35 12.51
CA GLY A 162 -30.95 15.22 11.81
C GLY A 162 -30.15 14.55 10.69
N GLU A 163 -29.49 15.36 9.86
CA GLU A 163 -28.74 14.97 8.66
C GLU A 163 -27.88 13.70 8.85
N PHE A 164 -27.90 12.79 7.87
CA PHE A 164 -27.17 11.51 7.86
C PHE A 164 -27.45 10.53 9.03
N THR A 165 -28.38 10.83 9.94
CA THR A 165 -28.67 9.99 11.12
C THR A 165 -29.23 8.64 10.71
N ALA A 166 -28.80 7.58 11.40
CA ALA A 166 -29.20 6.20 11.13
C ALA A 166 -29.95 5.61 12.32
N ILE A 167 -31.23 5.31 12.13
CA ILE A 167 -32.08 4.62 13.10
C ILE A 167 -32.11 3.14 12.73
N SER A 168 -31.49 2.28 13.54
CA SER A 168 -31.33 0.84 13.24
C SER A 168 -32.63 0.04 13.45
N ILE A 169 -32.61 -1.22 13.04
CA ILE A 169 -33.77 -2.14 13.00
C ILE A 169 -34.52 -2.17 14.34
N ALA A 170 -35.85 -2.13 14.28
CA ALA A 170 -36.77 -2.26 15.43
C ALA A 170 -36.49 -1.27 16.59
N VAL A 171 -36.10 -0.03 16.28
CA VAL A 171 -35.97 1.05 17.26
C VAL A 171 -37.31 1.78 17.43
N THR A 172 -37.67 2.09 18.68
CA THR A 172 -38.81 2.95 19.01
C THR A 172 -38.32 4.31 19.48
N ILE A 173 -38.91 5.40 18.96
CA ILE A 173 -38.60 6.79 19.36
C ILE A 173 -39.89 7.43 19.88
N LEU A 174 -39.89 7.94 21.12
CA LEU A 174 -41.03 8.65 21.68
C LEU A 174 -41.24 10.01 21.01
N GLN A 175 -42.47 10.53 21.11
CA GLN A 175 -42.86 11.84 20.59
C GLN A 175 -42.03 13.00 21.18
N ASN A 176 -42.00 14.14 20.49
CA ASN A 176 -41.28 15.36 20.92
C ASN A 176 -39.79 15.12 21.24
N THR A 177 -39.11 14.30 20.44
CA THR A 177 -37.71 13.90 20.67
C THR A 177 -36.83 14.27 19.47
N THR A 178 -35.67 14.86 19.74
CA THR A 178 -34.65 15.24 18.75
C THR A 178 -33.46 14.29 18.76
N ILE A 179 -33.10 13.75 17.59
CA ILE A 179 -31.92 12.93 17.35
C ILE A 179 -31.01 13.70 16.39
N GLY A 180 -29.94 14.31 16.92
CA GLY A 180 -29.07 15.16 16.13
C GLY A 180 -28.20 14.41 15.12
N ALA A 181 -27.81 15.11 14.05
CA ALA A 181 -26.97 14.69 12.92
C ALA A 181 -25.90 13.60 13.15
N HIS A 182 -25.63 12.81 12.10
CA HIS A 182 -24.67 11.70 12.04
C HIS A 182 -24.78 10.66 13.18
N THR A 183 -25.86 10.68 13.96
CA THR A 183 -26.05 9.75 15.09
C THR A 183 -26.42 8.37 14.58
N VAL A 184 -26.03 7.34 15.32
CA VAL A 184 -26.51 5.97 15.12
C VAL A 184 -27.27 5.53 16.36
N ILE A 185 -28.57 5.30 16.22
CA ILE A 185 -29.34 4.57 17.22
C ILE A 185 -29.23 3.08 16.90
N GLY A 186 -28.67 2.28 17.80
CA GLY A 186 -28.50 0.83 17.63
C GLY A 186 -29.82 0.04 17.72
N ALA A 187 -29.86 -1.14 17.12
CA ALA A 187 -31.08 -1.91 16.94
C ALA A 187 -31.77 -2.29 18.27
N GLY A 188 -33.10 -2.37 18.26
CA GLY A 188 -33.92 -2.72 19.43
C GLY A 188 -33.92 -1.69 20.57
N ALA A 189 -33.39 -0.49 20.35
CA ALA A 189 -33.35 0.56 21.37
C ALA A 189 -34.68 1.32 21.51
N VAL A 190 -34.93 1.89 22.69
CA VAL A 190 -36.08 2.76 22.95
C VAL A 190 -35.58 4.15 23.34
N VAL A 191 -35.72 5.12 22.44
CA VAL A 191 -35.30 6.51 22.65
C VAL A 191 -36.41 7.28 23.37
N THR A 192 -36.15 7.69 24.60
CA THR A 192 -37.14 8.37 25.47
C THR A 192 -36.80 9.82 25.78
N LYS A 193 -35.69 10.34 25.25
CA LYS A 193 -35.13 11.69 25.42
C LYS A 193 -34.20 12.01 24.26
N ASP A 194 -33.92 13.29 24.04
CA ASP A 194 -33.02 13.77 22.99
C ASP A 194 -31.64 13.09 23.01
N ILE A 195 -31.14 12.81 21.80
CA ILE A 195 -29.81 12.26 21.57
C ILE A 195 -29.03 13.28 20.73
N ARG A 196 -28.03 13.94 21.33
CA ARG A 196 -27.15 14.90 20.64
C ARG A 196 -26.44 14.26 19.43
N ARG A 197 -26.05 15.11 18.47
CA ARG A 197 -25.29 14.73 17.26
C ARG A 197 -23.98 13.99 17.55
N ASN A 198 -23.49 13.26 16.55
CA ASN A 198 -22.18 12.58 16.51
C ASN A 198 -21.97 11.48 17.58
N VAL A 199 -23.01 10.71 17.92
CA VAL A 199 -22.89 9.58 18.86
C VAL A 199 -23.36 8.25 18.30
N VAL A 200 -22.94 7.17 18.95
CA VAL A 200 -23.69 5.90 18.92
C VAL A 200 -24.40 5.74 20.26
N ALA A 201 -25.71 5.50 20.21
CA ALA A 201 -26.56 5.29 21.39
C ALA A 201 -27.45 4.05 21.22
N TYR A 202 -27.69 3.28 22.28
CA TYR A 202 -28.59 2.13 22.26
C TYR A 202 -29.04 1.72 23.68
N GLY A 203 -29.93 0.73 23.75
CA GLY A 203 -30.49 0.20 25.00
C GLY A 203 -31.93 0.64 25.25
N ILE A 204 -32.48 0.22 26.39
CA ILE A 204 -33.85 0.51 26.85
C ILE A 204 -33.77 1.06 28.28
N PRO A 205 -33.94 2.39 28.50
CA PRO A 205 -33.93 3.45 27.50
C PRO A 205 -32.55 3.62 26.84
N ALA A 206 -32.53 4.20 25.63
CA ALA A 206 -31.32 4.42 24.87
C ALA A 206 -30.36 5.40 25.58
N LYS A 207 -29.06 5.06 25.60
CA LYS A 207 -28.01 5.89 26.19
C LYS A 207 -26.82 5.99 25.24
N LYS A 208 -26.11 7.12 25.26
CA LYS A 208 -24.80 7.28 24.58
C LYS A 208 -23.85 6.18 25.05
N VAL A 209 -23.23 5.49 24.10
CA VAL A 209 -22.17 4.50 24.34
C VAL A 209 -20.81 5.00 23.87
N ARG A 210 -20.73 5.66 22.70
CA ARG A 210 -19.48 6.26 22.20
C ARG A 210 -19.71 7.51 21.35
N GLU A 211 -18.63 8.25 21.13
CA GLU A 211 -18.54 9.26 20.06
C GLU A 211 -18.45 8.60 18.68
N ARG A 212 -18.68 9.39 17.64
CA ARG A 212 -18.59 9.04 16.21
C ARG A 212 -18.11 10.25 15.41
N GLU A 213 -17.39 10.04 14.31
CA GLU A 213 -16.91 11.15 13.48
C GLU A 213 -17.89 11.47 12.33
N ASN A 214 -17.90 12.72 11.86
CA ASN A 214 -18.67 13.11 10.68
C ASN A 214 -18.20 12.26 9.49
N GLY A 215 -19.12 11.58 8.83
CA GLY A 215 -18.77 10.72 7.70
C GLY A 215 -18.14 9.37 8.03
N ASP A 216 -18.24 8.90 9.28
CA ASP A 216 -18.17 7.45 9.55
C ASP A 216 -19.25 6.71 8.72
N GLY A 217 -18.98 5.45 8.36
CA GLY A 217 -20.01 4.51 7.88
C GLY A 217 -20.80 3.92 9.05
N TYR A 218 -22.05 3.51 8.82
CA TYR A 218 -22.90 2.84 9.83
C TYR A 218 -23.29 1.41 9.46
N LEU A 219 -23.27 1.06 8.17
CA LEU A 219 -23.47 -0.32 7.70
C LEU A 219 -22.15 -0.97 7.29
N GLY A 220 -21.88 -2.13 7.87
CA GLY A 220 -20.67 -2.94 7.60
C GLY A 220 -19.71 -3.00 8.79
N LYS A 221 -18.65 -3.81 8.64
CA LYS A 221 -17.51 -3.78 9.58
C LYS A 221 -16.85 -2.40 9.51
N SER A 222 -16.41 -1.90 10.67
CA SER A 222 -15.73 -0.61 10.90
C SER A 222 -15.16 0.08 9.67
N THR A 223 -15.39 1.39 9.55
CA THR A 223 -14.51 2.31 8.83
C THR A 223 -13.06 1.87 9.09
N GLN A 224 -12.36 1.50 8.01
CA GLN A 224 -11.08 0.80 8.11
C GLN A 224 -10.09 1.72 8.81
N LYS A 225 -9.82 1.46 10.09
CA LYS A 225 -9.00 2.37 10.89
C LYS A 225 -7.55 2.20 10.48
N LEU A 226 -7.12 3.09 9.60
CA LEU A 226 -5.72 3.37 9.37
C LEU A 226 -5.13 3.99 10.64
N THR A 227 -4.03 3.43 11.12
CA THR A 227 -3.27 3.93 12.26
C THR A 227 -1.81 4.00 11.84
N PHE A 228 -1.27 5.22 11.73
CA PHE A 228 0.15 5.44 11.51
C PHE A 228 0.91 5.39 12.84
N SER A 229 2.15 4.91 12.83
CA SER A 229 3.03 4.92 13.99
C SER A 229 4.50 4.92 13.58
N CYS A 230 5.34 5.55 14.40
CA CYS A 230 6.79 5.41 14.33
C CYS A 230 7.31 4.74 15.61
N TYR A 231 8.26 3.83 15.48
CA TYR A 231 8.90 3.13 16.59
C TYR A 231 10.41 3.13 16.45
N THR A 232 11.13 3.29 17.57
CA THR A 232 12.59 3.12 17.65
C THR A 232 12.94 1.66 17.94
N ILE A 233 14.09 1.18 17.49
CA ILE A 233 14.68 -0.09 17.91
C ILE A 233 15.81 0.20 18.91
N ASP A 234 15.40 0.44 20.16
CA ASP A 234 16.25 0.82 21.29
C ASP A 234 16.54 -0.32 22.28
N SER A 235 15.84 -1.45 22.12
CA SER A 235 15.75 -2.49 23.14
C SER A 235 15.41 -3.84 22.53
N GLU A 236 15.76 -4.92 23.24
CA GLU A 236 15.44 -6.29 22.82
C GLU A 236 13.91 -6.53 22.70
N LYS A 237 13.11 -5.77 23.46
CA LYS A 237 11.64 -5.73 23.37
C LYS A 237 11.17 -5.06 22.08
N ALA A 238 11.76 -3.92 21.70
CA ALA A 238 11.47 -3.25 20.43
C ALA A 238 11.90 -4.09 19.22
N LEU A 239 13.05 -4.79 19.31
CA LEU A 239 13.52 -5.78 18.35
C LEU A 239 12.51 -6.92 18.15
N LYS A 240 12.04 -7.54 19.24
CA LYS A 240 11.02 -8.60 19.19
C LYS A 240 9.70 -8.09 18.59
N LYS A 241 9.31 -6.83 18.84
CA LYS A 241 8.18 -6.18 18.15
C LYS A 241 8.44 -6.01 16.65
N TYR A 242 9.60 -5.50 16.25
CA TYR A 242 9.94 -5.28 14.84
C TYR A 242 9.91 -6.59 14.03
N LYS A 243 10.58 -7.65 14.51
CA LYS A 243 10.55 -8.97 13.86
C LYS A 243 9.13 -9.55 13.77
N LYS A 244 8.30 -9.40 14.81
CA LYS A 244 6.89 -9.80 14.75
C LYS A 244 6.09 -9.03 13.68
N ILE A 245 6.35 -7.74 13.53
CA ILE A 245 5.66 -6.88 12.55
C ILE A 245 6.07 -7.25 11.11
N LEU A 246 7.36 -7.44 10.82
CA LEU A 246 7.81 -7.93 9.51
C LEU A 246 7.12 -9.23 9.12
N ASN A 247 7.13 -10.23 10.01
CA ASN A 247 6.48 -11.52 9.77
C ASN A 247 4.96 -11.38 9.52
N SER A 248 4.29 -10.38 10.11
CA SER A 248 2.85 -10.13 9.90
C SER A 248 2.50 -9.44 8.58
N VAL A 249 3.48 -8.83 7.90
CA VAL A 249 3.36 -8.29 6.53
C VAL A 249 3.51 -9.41 5.48
N GLY A 250 3.65 -10.67 5.93
CA GLY A 250 3.67 -11.86 5.07
C GLY A 250 4.98 -12.07 4.31
N ASN A 251 6.06 -11.42 4.71
CA ASN A 251 7.26 -11.31 3.88
C ASN A 251 8.56 -11.71 4.61
N GLU A 252 9.29 -12.67 4.04
CA GLU A 252 10.59 -13.17 4.53
C GLU A 252 11.78 -12.42 3.90
N ASN A 253 11.56 -11.21 3.36
CA ASN A 253 12.56 -10.44 2.63
C ASN A 253 13.85 -10.18 3.45
N PRO A 254 15.03 -10.69 3.02
CA PRO A 254 16.27 -10.59 3.78
C PRO A 254 16.75 -9.14 3.95
N PHE A 255 16.42 -8.24 3.01
CA PHE A 255 16.84 -6.83 3.02
C PHE A 255 16.24 -6.02 4.18
N TYR A 256 15.13 -6.50 4.76
CA TYR A 256 14.44 -5.85 5.88
C TYR A 256 14.83 -6.39 7.26
N THR A 257 15.60 -7.49 7.31
CA THR A 257 16.08 -8.06 8.58
C THR A 257 17.10 -7.12 9.26
N LEU A 258 17.29 -7.22 10.58
CA LEU A 258 18.31 -6.39 11.25
C LEU A 258 19.72 -6.90 11.01
N GLU A 259 19.83 -8.20 10.73
CA GLU A 259 21.02 -8.85 10.22
C GLU A 259 21.37 -8.27 8.83
N TYR A 260 20.36 -8.05 7.96
CA TYR A 260 20.33 -7.12 6.83
C TYR A 260 20.94 -5.75 7.16
N ILE A 261 20.10 -4.93 7.79
CA ILE A 261 20.28 -3.49 7.98
C ILE A 261 21.58 -3.17 8.75
N GLY A 262 21.91 -3.98 9.76
CA GLY A 262 23.11 -3.84 10.58
C GLY A 262 24.43 -4.18 9.88
N ILE A 263 24.44 -4.63 8.63
CA ILE A 263 25.67 -4.70 7.81
C ILE A 263 26.09 -3.30 7.35
N THR A 264 25.13 -2.39 7.17
CA THR A 264 25.26 -1.19 6.32
C THR A 264 26.06 -0.02 6.91
N GLY A 265 26.94 -0.28 7.87
CA GLY A 265 27.84 0.71 8.50
C GLY A 265 27.19 1.64 9.52
N MET A 266 25.89 1.90 9.45
CA MET A 266 25.18 2.92 10.24
C MET A 266 24.79 2.47 11.68
N ARG A 267 25.62 1.70 12.38
CA ARG A 267 25.24 1.12 13.70
C ARG A 267 25.19 2.14 14.84
N GLU A 268 25.91 3.25 14.71
CA GLU A 268 25.88 4.40 15.62
C GLU A 268 24.65 5.30 15.40
N HIS A 269 23.84 5.04 14.39
CA HIS A 269 22.63 5.80 14.09
C HIS A 269 21.37 5.11 14.63
N ARG A 270 20.39 5.94 14.99
CA ARG A 270 19.17 5.49 15.68
C ARG A 270 18.22 4.83 14.68
N LEU A 271 18.21 3.50 14.66
CA LEU A 271 17.32 2.75 13.78
C LEU A 271 15.87 2.83 14.28
N SER A 272 15.00 3.29 13.40
CA SER A 272 13.55 3.43 13.62
C SER A 272 12.79 2.81 12.46
N TYR A 273 11.48 2.68 12.60
CA TYR A 273 10.59 2.23 11.52
C TYR A 273 9.21 2.85 11.63
N PHE A 274 8.65 3.22 10.47
CA PHE A 274 7.24 3.54 10.34
C PHE A 274 6.41 2.28 10.14
N VAL A 275 5.18 2.30 10.62
CA VAL A 275 4.14 1.29 10.37
C VAL A 275 2.84 2.00 10.02
N LEU A 276 2.18 1.54 8.96
CA LEU A 276 0.76 1.79 8.75
C LEU A 276 -0.01 0.50 9.06
N GLU A 277 -0.91 0.56 10.03
CA GLU A 277 -1.80 -0.54 10.38
C GLU A 277 -3.22 -0.27 9.89
N ARG A 278 -3.86 -1.26 9.28
CA ARG A 278 -5.27 -1.23 8.85
C ARG A 278 -6.04 -2.20 9.74
N ASN A 279 -6.90 -1.68 10.62
CA ASN A 279 -7.61 -2.48 11.64
C ASN A 279 -6.65 -3.36 12.48
N SER A 280 -5.52 -2.77 12.91
CA SER A 280 -4.44 -3.44 13.66
C SER A 280 -3.68 -4.55 12.94
N ARG A 281 -3.83 -4.70 11.60
CA ARG A 281 -2.89 -5.45 10.74
C ARG A 281 -1.90 -4.49 10.10
N PRO A 282 -0.57 -4.62 10.30
CA PRO A 282 0.43 -3.89 9.52
C PRO A 282 0.28 -4.16 8.02
N ILE A 283 0.20 -3.10 7.21
CA ILE A 283 0.12 -3.16 5.74
C ILE A 283 1.29 -2.44 5.04
N VAL A 284 1.97 -1.53 5.74
CA VAL A 284 3.20 -0.87 5.30
C VAL A 284 4.18 -0.83 6.47
N VAL A 285 5.46 -1.17 6.22
CA VAL A 285 6.54 -1.06 7.21
C VAL A 285 7.78 -0.47 6.54
N MET A 286 8.31 0.66 7.03
CA MET A 286 9.50 1.29 6.44
C MET A 286 10.58 1.54 7.49
N PRO A 287 11.68 0.76 7.51
CA PRO A 287 12.82 1.02 8.39
C PRO A 287 13.69 2.18 7.86
N PHE A 288 14.20 2.99 8.78
CA PHE A 288 15.08 4.12 8.48
C PHE A 288 16.01 4.44 9.66
N TYR A 289 17.19 4.95 9.35
CA TYR A 289 18.09 5.55 10.32
C TYR A 289 17.75 7.03 10.51
N LEU A 290 17.57 7.43 11.76
CA LEU A 290 17.48 8.81 12.17
C LEU A 290 18.87 9.30 12.61
N ARG A 291 19.39 10.33 11.93
CA ARG A 291 20.74 10.86 12.11
C ARG A 291 20.70 12.29 12.61
N ASP A 292 21.22 12.53 13.80
CA ASP A 292 21.36 13.88 14.35
C ASP A 292 22.38 14.70 13.51
N ILE A 293 22.10 15.98 13.26
CA ILE A 293 22.98 16.87 12.48
C ILE A 293 23.87 17.64 13.47
N LYS A 294 25.18 17.34 13.46
CA LYS A 294 26.16 17.81 14.46
C LYS A 294 26.24 19.34 14.47
N GLU A 295 26.17 19.92 13.28
CA GLU A 295 26.17 21.35 12.96
C GLU A 295 24.94 22.12 13.50
N THR A 296 24.06 21.46 14.28
CA THR A 296 22.83 22.03 14.86
C THR A 296 22.62 21.70 16.33
N ASP A 297 23.65 21.22 17.03
CA ASP A 297 23.59 20.79 18.44
C ASP A 297 22.49 19.74 18.71
N GLY A 298 22.18 18.90 17.70
CA GLY A 298 21.12 17.89 17.76
C GLY A 298 19.69 18.42 17.65
N LYS A 299 19.49 19.74 17.46
CA LYS A 299 18.16 20.34 17.24
C LYS A 299 17.49 19.75 16.00
N TYR A 300 18.25 19.56 14.92
CA TYR A 300 17.76 19.04 13.66
C TYR A 300 18.38 17.69 13.32
N LYS A 301 17.65 16.91 12.53
CA LYS A 301 18.03 15.55 12.12
C LYS A 301 17.76 15.35 10.64
N ASP A 302 18.29 14.27 10.08
CA ASP A 302 17.89 13.77 8.78
C ASP A 302 17.58 12.27 8.82
N VAL A 303 16.84 11.84 7.81
CA VAL A 303 16.36 10.47 7.69
C VAL A 303 16.98 9.83 6.47
N VAL A 304 17.59 8.67 6.65
CA VAL A 304 18.16 7.87 5.58
C VAL A 304 17.70 6.43 5.68
N SER A 305 17.33 5.79 4.57
CA SER A 305 17.06 4.34 4.60
C SER A 305 18.35 3.56 4.93
N PRO A 306 18.25 2.28 5.28
CA PRO A 306 19.39 1.35 5.19
C PRO A 306 20.07 1.40 3.80
N TYR A 307 21.34 0.99 3.73
CA TYR A 307 22.03 0.83 2.44
C TYR A 307 21.49 -0.38 1.67
N GLY A 308 21.67 -0.40 0.34
CA GLY A 308 21.11 -1.44 -0.52
C GLY A 308 19.64 -1.20 -0.82
N TYR A 309 18.82 -2.26 -0.77
CA TYR A 309 17.39 -2.18 -1.07
C TYR A 309 16.58 -1.90 0.19
N GLY A 310 15.76 -0.84 0.15
CA GLY A 310 14.90 -0.42 1.25
C GLY A 310 13.62 0.23 0.74
N GLY A 311 13.18 1.31 1.40
CA GLY A 311 11.85 1.89 1.19
C GLY A 311 10.76 1.09 1.92
N PRO A 312 9.47 1.33 1.65
CA PRO A 312 8.39 0.63 2.35
C PRO A 312 8.30 -0.85 1.94
N LEU A 313 8.30 -1.75 2.92
CA LEU A 313 7.82 -3.12 2.78
C LEU A 313 6.28 -3.08 2.76
N LEU A 314 5.68 -3.83 1.84
CA LEU A 314 4.25 -3.77 1.53
C LEU A 314 3.59 -5.14 1.72
N ASP A 315 2.43 -5.15 2.39
CA ASP A 315 1.50 -6.28 2.36
C ASP A 315 0.74 -6.24 1.02
N ILE A 316 1.34 -6.83 -0.02
CA ILE A 316 0.87 -6.73 -1.40
C ILE A 316 -0.54 -7.31 -1.64
N GLU A 317 -1.07 -8.10 -0.70
CA GLU A 317 -2.43 -8.62 -0.75
C GLU A 317 -3.46 -7.65 -0.13
N HIS A 318 -3.04 -6.75 0.77
CA HIS A 318 -3.96 -5.95 1.61
C HIS A 318 -3.80 -4.43 1.50
N VAL A 319 -2.71 -3.94 0.90
CA VAL A 319 -2.44 -2.51 0.68
C VAL A 319 -3.10 -1.99 -0.61
N GLU A 320 -3.68 -0.80 -0.54
CA GLU A 320 -4.25 -0.08 -1.70
C GLU A 320 -3.43 1.18 -2.03
N CYS A 321 -3.53 1.70 -3.26
CA CYS A 321 -2.84 2.94 -3.64
C CYS A 321 -3.15 4.13 -2.70
N LYS A 322 -4.39 4.23 -2.21
CA LYS A 322 -4.83 5.25 -1.25
C LYS A 322 -4.10 5.15 0.10
N ASP A 323 -3.67 3.96 0.50
CA ASP A 323 -2.96 3.73 1.76
C ASP A 323 -1.52 4.22 1.67
N LEU A 324 -0.91 4.15 0.47
CA LEU A 324 0.42 4.70 0.21
C LEU A 324 0.39 6.24 0.19
N GLU A 325 -0.64 6.83 -0.43
CA GLU A 325 -0.87 8.29 -0.40
C GLU A 325 -1.13 8.80 1.03
N TYR A 326 -1.89 8.03 1.82
CA TYR A 326 -2.05 8.28 3.26
C TYR A 326 -0.70 8.17 3.99
N PHE A 327 0.03 7.06 3.80
CA PHE A 327 1.31 6.78 4.45
C PHE A 327 2.33 7.91 4.25
N TRP A 328 2.56 8.33 3.00
CA TRP A 328 3.54 9.38 2.70
C TRP A 328 3.17 10.74 3.30
N ARG A 329 1.88 11.07 3.38
CA ARG A 329 1.40 12.28 4.06
C ARG A 329 1.65 12.24 5.57
N GLU A 330 1.39 11.12 6.23
CA GLU A 330 1.65 10.99 7.68
C GLU A 330 3.15 10.94 8.00
N VAL A 331 3.97 10.37 7.10
CA VAL A 331 5.44 10.44 7.14
C VAL A 331 5.91 11.90 7.09
N ASP A 332 5.41 12.71 6.16
CA ASP A 332 5.79 14.13 6.06
C ASP A 332 5.29 14.97 7.25
N ALA A 333 4.12 14.64 7.81
CA ALA A 333 3.62 15.25 9.04
C ALA A 333 4.52 14.94 10.24
N TRP A 334 4.99 13.69 10.35
CA TRP A 334 5.96 13.27 11.37
C TRP A 334 7.33 13.94 11.16
N TYR A 335 7.82 14.06 9.93
CA TYR A 335 9.07 14.76 9.61
C TYR A 335 9.06 16.23 10.04
N LYS A 336 7.95 16.95 9.80
CA LYS A 336 7.79 18.34 10.27
C LYS A 336 7.78 18.44 11.79
N LYS A 337 7.15 17.49 12.48
CA LYS A 337 7.08 17.45 13.96
C LYS A 337 8.45 17.19 14.60
N GLU A 338 9.25 16.28 14.06
CA GLU A 338 10.50 15.81 14.68
C GLU A 338 11.76 16.60 14.27
N ASN A 339 11.57 17.77 13.63
CA ASN A 339 12.61 18.65 13.11
C ASN A 339 13.56 17.97 12.11
N ILE A 340 12.98 17.27 11.13
CA ILE A 340 13.72 16.65 10.03
C ILE A 340 14.03 17.70 8.94
N VAL A 341 15.27 17.71 8.45
CA VAL A 341 15.74 18.63 7.39
C VAL A 341 15.63 18.01 6.01
N SER A 342 15.97 16.72 5.86
CA SER A 342 15.91 16.00 4.59
C SER A 342 15.66 14.51 4.77
N GLU A 343 15.18 13.87 3.70
CA GLU A 343 14.92 12.43 3.58
C GLU A 343 15.70 11.88 2.37
N PHE A 344 16.46 10.80 2.55
CA PHE A 344 17.10 10.04 1.46
C PHE A 344 16.73 8.55 1.54
N ILE A 345 15.92 8.08 0.59
CA ILE A 345 15.45 6.68 0.56
C ILE A 345 16.12 5.94 -0.60
N ARG A 346 16.60 4.72 -0.34
CA ARG A 346 16.99 3.75 -1.37
C ARG A 346 15.85 2.77 -1.56
N PHE A 347 15.23 2.74 -2.74
CA PHE A 347 14.08 1.89 -2.99
C PHE A 347 14.47 0.47 -3.43
N SER A 348 13.54 -0.46 -3.28
CA SER A 348 13.68 -1.85 -3.70
C SER A 348 13.28 -2.03 -5.16
N LEU A 349 13.80 -3.09 -5.80
CA LEU A 349 13.59 -3.40 -7.22
C LEU A 349 12.19 -3.96 -7.57
N ASN A 350 11.24 -3.80 -6.65
CA ASN A 350 9.84 -4.25 -6.73
C ASN A 350 8.83 -3.09 -6.85
N ASN A 351 9.30 -1.90 -7.27
CA ASN A 351 8.51 -0.68 -7.44
C ASN A 351 7.83 -0.15 -6.15
N ASN A 352 8.41 -0.41 -4.97
CA ASN A 352 7.92 0.15 -3.70
C ASN A 352 8.12 1.68 -3.55
N HIS A 353 8.63 2.36 -4.57
CA HIS A 353 8.56 3.82 -4.73
C HIS A 353 7.17 4.32 -5.19
N CYS A 354 6.19 3.44 -5.41
CA CYS A 354 4.85 3.83 -5.83
C CYS A 354 4.21 4.83 -4.86
N ARG A 355 3.58 5.88 -5.42
CA ARG A 355 2.97 7.03 -4.69
C ARG A 355 3.94 7.82 -3.80
N TYR A 356 5.25 7.61 -3.90
CA TYR A 356 6.23 8.48 -3.27
C TYR A 356 6.07 9.92 -3.77
N ASN A 357 6.14 10.87 -2.83
CA ASN A 357 5.81 12.28 -3.03
C ASN A 357 7.03 13.22 -2.88
N GLY A 358 8.25 12.68 -2.84
CA GLY A 358 9.49 13.42 -3.06
C GLY A 358 9.97 13.30 -4.51
N GLU A 359 11.18 13.80 -4.80
CA GLU A 359 11.81 13.60 -6.11
C GLU A 359 12.36 12.18 -6.22
N LEU A 360 12.00 11.47 -7.30
CA LEU A 360 12.40 10.10 -7.55
C LEU A 360 13.52 10.03 -8.61
N ILE A 361 14.76 9.83 -8.18
CA ILE A 361 15.95 9.83 -9.04
C ILE A 361 16.29 8.41 -9.51
N PRO A 362 16.26 8.10 -10.83
CA PRO A 362 16.85 6.88 -11.37
C PRO A 362 18.36 6.92 -11.10
N THR A 363 18.87 5.95 -10.35
CA THR A 363 20.21 6.03 -9.73
C THR A 363 21.19 4.97 -10.25
N LEU A 364 20.71 3.78 -10.63
CA LEU A 364 21.55 2.73 -11.24
C LEU A 364 20.73 1.68 -11.99
N THR A 365 21.16 1.29 -13.18
CA THR A 365 20.59 0.17 -13.94
C THR A 365 21.13 -1.15 -13.40
N ASN A 366 20.24 -2.02 -12.93
CA ASN A 366 20.58 -3.32 -12.36
C ASN A 366 20.20 -4.45 -13.32
N VAL A 367 21.17 -5.32 -13.64
CA VAL A 367 20.94 -6.41 -14.57
C VAL A 367 20.00 -7.43 -13.96
N LYS A 368 18.83 -7.62 -14.58
CA LYS A 368 17.82 -8.60 -14.22
C LYS A 368 17.64 -9.57 -15.38
N GLY A 369 17.87 -10.85 -15.12
CA GLY A 369 17.60 -11.93 -16.04
C GLY A 369 16.33 -12.70 -15.71
N GLU A 370 15.62 -13.17 -16.73
CA GLU A 370 14.64 -14.25 -16.60
C GLU A 370 15.33 -15.60 -16.80
N ILE A 371 15.06 -16.56 -15.90
CA ILE A 371 15.59 -17.92 -15.96
C ILE A 371 14.69 -18.72 -16.90
N VAL A 372 15.09 -18.76 -18.17
CA VAL A 372 14.43 -19.54 -19.22
C VAL A 372 15.04 -20.94 -19.32
N ASP A 373 14.55 -21.77 -20.24
CA ASP A 373 15.10 -23.10 -20.51
C ASP A 373 16.58 -23.05 -20.94
N GLU A 374 17.26 -24.19 -20.90
CA GLU A 374 18.71 -24.25 -21.08
C GLU A 374 19.16 -23.91 -22.50
N GLU A 375 18.40 -24.33 -23.53
CA GLU A 375 18.75 -24.08 -24.92
C GLU A 375 18.52 -22.60 -25.28
N THR A 376 17.37 -22.04 -24.91
CA THR A 376 17.07 -20.62 -25.07
C THR A 376 18.10 -19.76 -24.34
N GLN A 377 18.38 -20.03 -23.05
CA GLN A 377 19.36 -19.25 -22.28
C GLN A 377 20.76 -19.34 -22.91
N TRP A 378 21.17 -20.54 -23.30
CA TRP A 378 22.47 -20.76 -23.96
C TRP A 378 22.57 -20.02 -25.29
N SER A 379 21.48 -19.95 -26.08
CA SER A 379 21.43 -19.19 -27.33
C SER A 379 21.57 -17.68 -27.11
N GLN A 380 20.98 -17.15 -26.03
CA GLN A 380 20.98 -15.72 -25.69
C GLN A 380 22.35 -15.22 -25.20
N PHE A 381 23.12 -16.02 -24.46
CA PHE A 381 24.44 -15.63 -23.93
C PHE A 381 25.35 -14.99 -24.99
N LYS A 382 26.05 -13.90 -24.66
CA LYS A 382 27.05 -13.34 -25.59
C LYS A 382 28.17 -14.37 -25.84
N ALA A 383 28.70 -14.42 -27.06
CA ALA A 383 29.68 -15.43 -27.46
C ALA A 383 30.91 -15.54 -26.52
N LYS A 384 31.33 -14.43 -25.90
CA LYS A 384 32.36 -14.41 -24.84
C LYS A 384 32.02 -15.31 -23.65
N VAL A 385 30.78 -15.26 -23.16
CA VAL A 385 30.29 -16.06 -22.01
C VAL A 385 30.29 -17.54 -22.36
N ARG A 386 29.70 -17.93 -23.51
CA ARG A 386 29.75 -19.33 -24.00
C ARG A 386 31.18 -19.85 -24.13
N ASN A 387 32.11 -19.02 -24.63
CA ASN A 387 33.51 -19.41 -24.83
C ASN A 387 34.32 -19.43 -23.52
N ASN A 388 33.96 -18.63 -22.51
CA ASN A 388 34.52 -18.73 -21.17
C ASN A 388 34.01 -19.99 -20.44
N TYR A 389 32.71 -20.29 -20.55
CA TYR A 389 32.10 -21.49 -19.96
C TYR A 389 32.72 -22.78 -20.53
N ARG A 390 32.84 -22.88 -21.86
CA ARG A 390 33.52 -24.01 -22.53
C ARG A 390 34.97 -24.23 -22.07
N LYS A 391 35.67 -23.16 -21.69
CA LYS A 391 37.02 -23.25 -21.09
C LYS A 391 36.94 -23.72 -19.65
N ALA A 392 35.98 -23.25 -18.86
CA ALA A 392 35.78 -23.72 -17.48
C ALA A 392 35.43 -25.20 -17.38
N THR A 393 34.57 -25.72 -18.28
CA THR A 393 34.23 -27.15 -18.33
C THR A 393 35.43 -28.05 -18.68
N GLN A 394 36.50 -27.49 -19.25
CA GLN A 394 37.77 -28.20 -19.52
C GLN A 394 38.74 -28.18 -18.32
N GLN A 395 38.34 -27.65 -17.16
CA GLN A 395 39.21 -27.44 -15.99
C GLN A 395 38.75 -28.21 -14.74
N SER A 396 37.85 -29.18 -14.91
CA SER A 396 37.28 -30.03 -13.85
C SER A 396 36.65 -29.24 -12.70
N LEU A 397 36.00 -28.11 -13.02
CA LEU A 397 35.28 -27.31 -12.05
C LEU A 397 33.95 -27.97 -11.67
N THR A 398 33.54 -27.84 -10.41
CA THR A 398 32.23 -28.27 -9.92
C THR A 398 31.57 -27.17 -9.09
N LEU A 399 30.26 -26.99 -9.22
CA LEU A 399 29.47 -26.14 -8.32
C LEU A 399 28.86 -27.00 -7.21
N LYS A 400 28.96 -26.53 -5.97
CA LYS A 400 28.11 -26.96 -4.86
C LYS A 400 27.31 -25.73 -4.40
N VAL A 401 25.99 -25.87 -4.26
CA VAL A 401 25.11 -24.82 -3.71
C VAL A 401 24.67 -25.26 -2.32
N TYR A 402 24.96 -24.42 -1.33
CA TYR A 402 24.67 -24.67 0.08
C TYR A 402 23.48 -23.84 0.55
N SER A 403 22.52 -24.50 1.18
CA SER A 403 21.28 -23.92 1.70
C SER A 403 20.82 -24.70 2.92
N ASN A 404 20.30 -24.00 3.94
CA ASN A 404 19.63 -24.52 5.15
C ASN A 404 19.88 -26.00 5.58
N PRO A 405 20.77 -26.29 6.56
CA PRO A 405 21.73 -25.40 7.21
C PRO A 405 23.05 -25.31 6.43
N ILE A 406 23.67 -24.12 6.44
CA ILE A 406 25.05 -23.95 5.95
C ILE A 406 26.01 -24.10 7.15
N SER A 407 27.04 -24.93 7.04
CA SER A 407 27.98 -25.16 8.14
C SER A 407 28.96 -23.99 8.30
N PRO A 408 29.46 -23.69 9.52
CA PRO A 408 30.44 -22.62 9.74
C PRO A 408 31.72 -22.75 8.90
N ALA A 409 32.11 -23.97 8.52
CA ALA A 409 33.25 -24.21 7.63
C ALA A 409 33.00 -23.64 6.22
N ILE A 410 31.82 -23.88 5.64
CA ILE A 410 31.46 -23.34 4.31
C ILE A 410 31.29 -21.81 4.36
N ILE A 411 30.79 -21.27 5.48
CA ILE A 411 30.73 -19.82 5.70
C ILE A 411 32.15 -19.22 5.78
N LYS A 412 33.11 -19.94 6.38
CA LYS A 412 34.52 -19.55 6.40
C LYS A 412 35.16 -19.61 5.00
N ASP A 413 34.93 -20.67 4.22
CA ASP A 413 35.44 -20.79 2.85
C ASP A 413 34.95 -19.61 1.97
N PHE A 414 33.67 -19.23 2.12
CA PHE A 414 33.12 -18.04 1.48
C PHE A 414 33.83 -16.76 1.96
N TYR A 415 33.96 -16.60 3.28
CA TYR A 415 34.56 -15.43 3.91
C TYR A 415 36.01 -15.18 3.47
N ASP A 416 36.85 -16.22 3.49
CA ASP A 416 38.26 -16.11 3.11
C ASP A 416 38.43 -15.65 1.65
N ILE A 417 37.64 -16.22 0.73
CA ILE A 417 37.65 -15.88 -0.70
C ILE A 417 37.08 -14.48 -0.96
N TYR A 418 36.04 -14.08 -0.20
CA TYR A 418 35.45 -12.74 -0.24
C TYR A 418 36.44 -11.68 0.24
N ILE A 419 37.06 -11.86 1.41
CA ILE A 419 38.04 -10.92 1.97
C ILE A 419 39.27 -10.80 1.07
N SER A 420 39.81 -11.92 0.56
CA SER A 420 40.90 -11.90 -0.44
C SER A 420 40.54 -11.07 -1.69
N THR A 421 39.26 -11.12 -2.11
CA THR A 421 38.77 -10.32 -3.23
C THR A 421 38.60 -8.84 -2.89
N MET A 422 38.15 -8.50 -1.67
CA MET A 422 38.08 -7.10 -1.22
C MET A 422 39.46 -6.47 -1.10
N GLN A 423 40.43 -7.19 -0.53
CA GLN A 423 41.83 -6.78 -0.42
C GLN A 423 42.44 -6.48 -1.80
N ARG A 424 42.37 -7.45 -2.74
CA ARG A 424 42.89 -7.28 -4.11
C ARG A 424 42.25 -6.10 -4.86
N ASN A 425 40.99 -5.78 -4.56
CA ASN A 425 40.25 -4.71 -5.22
C ASN A 425 40.47 -3.33 -4.59
N ASN A 426 41.24 -3.22 -3.49
CA ASN A 426 41.31 -2.03 -2.62
C ASN A 426 39.90 -1.50 -2.28
N ALA A 427 39.01 -2.40 -1.84
CA ALA A 427 37.65 -2.03 -1.44
C ALA A 427 37.65 -1.07 -0.24
N ASP A 428 36.56 -0.33 -0.07
CA ASP A 428 36.36 0.53 1.10
C ASP A 428 36.28 -0.30 2.40
N SER A 429 36.72 0.29 3.51
CA SER A 429 36.53 -0.18 4.89
C SER A 429 35.14 -0.78 5.16
N LEU A 430 34.08 -0.19 4.60
CA LEU A 430 32.70 -0.61 4.81
C LEU A 430 32.39 -2.02 4.30
N TYR A 431 33.21 -2.59 3.41
CA TYR A 431 33.04 -3.96 2.90
C TYR A 431 33.71 -5.04 3.78
N TYR A 432 34.54 -4.65 4.77
CA TYR A 432 35.31 -5.55 5.63
C TYR A 432 34.55 -5.90 6.93
N HIS A 433 33.39 -6.52 6.78
CA HIS A 433 32.63 -7.04 7.91
C HIS A 433 33.30 -8.30 8.51
N LYS A 434 33.13 -8.55 9.82
CA LYS A 434 33.67 -9.74 10.52
C LYS A 434 32.94 -11.04 10.16
N ILE A 435 33.60 -12.20 10.18
CA ILE A 435 32.96 -13.50 9.89
C ILE A 435 31.69 -13.77 10.72
N ASP A 436 31.67 -13.33 11.98
CA ASP A 436 30.57 -13.57 12.93
C ASP A 436 29.20 -13.08 12.39
N TYR A 437 29.13 -11.91 11.73
CA TYR A 437 27.85 -11.44 11.22
C TYR A 437 27.34 -12.31 10.06
N PHE A 438 28.20 -12.98 9.26
CA PHE A 438 27.72 -13.88 8.20
C PHE A 438 27.26 -15.22 8.78
N ILE A 439 27.88 -15.68 9.86
CA ILE A 439 27.36 -16.81 10.65
C ILE A 439 25.97 -16.45 11.17
N ASP A 440 25.79 -15.30 11.82
CA ASP A 440 24.49 -14.86 12.33
C ASP A 440 23.49 -14.55 11.21
N PHE A 441 23.89 -13.87 10.14
CA PHE A 441 23.02 -13.49 9.04
C PHE A 441 22.44 -14.73 8.35
N ILE A 442 23.29 -15.68 7.95
CA ILE A 442 22.86 -16.92 7.28
C ILE A 442 22.01 -17.77 8.22
N LYS A 443 22.39 -17.87 9.50
CA LYS A 443 21.64 -18.61 10.54
C LYS A 443 20.25 -18.02 10.82
N ASN A 444 20.10 -16.70 10.76
CA ASN A 444 18.80 -16.02 10.93
C ASN A 444 18.00 -15.89 9.62
N ASN A 445 18.61 -16.11 8.46
CA ASN A 445 17.97 -16.07 7.13
C ASN A 445 18.04 -17.43 6.41
N PRO A 446 17.66 -18.57 7.04
CA PRO A 446 17.98 -19.90 6.52
C PRO A 446 17.36 -20.21 5.14
N LYS A 447 16.18 -19.65 4.84
CA LYS A 447 15.53 -19.75 3.52
C LYS A 447 16.04 -18.73 2.51
N ASN A 448 16.60 -17.62 2.99
CA ASN A 448 16.80 -16.39 2.23
C ASN A 448 18.28 -16.10 1.91
N ALA A 449 19.18 -16.98 2.33
CA ALA A 449 20.62 -16.92 2.07
C ALA A 449 21.14 -18.30 1.63
N ILE A 450 21.76 -18.36 0.45
CA ILE A 450 22.43 -19.56 -0.09
C ILE A 450 23.85 -19.20 -0.53
N ILE A 451 24.78 -20.16 -0.49
CA ILE A 451 26.15 -19.97 -1.00
C ILE A 451 26.38 -20.85 -2.21
N GLY A 452 26.63 -20.24 -3.37
CA GLY A 452 27.23 -20.93 -4.51
C GLY A 452 28.75 -21.00 -4.34
N MET A 453 29.34 -22.18 -4.45
CA MET A 453 30.77 -22.39 -4.29
C MET A 453 31.33 -23.27 -5.41
N VAL A 454 32.28 -22.72 -6.18
CA VAL A 454 33.00 -23.44 -7.23
C VAL A 454 34.29 -24.02 -6.68
N TYR A 455 34.43 -25.33 -6.85
CA TYR A 455 35.60 -26.11 -6.46
C TYR A 455 36.44 -26.47 -7.68
N LYS A 456 37.77 -26.54 -7.49
CA LYS A 456 38.72 -27.23 -8.36
C LYS A 456 39.60 -28.13 -7.49
N ASP A 457 39.69 -29.41 -7.82
CA ASP A 457 40.48 -30.40 -7.08
C ASP A 457 40.15 -30.36 -5.55
N ASP A 458 38.84 -30.34 -5.24
CA ASP A 458 38.22 -30.13 -3.92
C ASP A 458 38.63 -28.88 -3.12
N LYS A 459 39.45 -27.98 -3.67
CA LYS A 459 39.70 -26.64 -3.13
C LYS A 459 38.62 -25.65 -3.60
N PRO A 460 37.99 -24.85 -2.72
CA PRO A 460 37.10 -23.77 -3.12
C PRO A 460 37.92 -22.62 -3.76
N ILE A 461 37.47 -22.12 -4.92
CA ILE A 461 38.21 -21.12 -5.71
C ILE A 461 37.39 -19.89 -6.12
N SER A 462 36.05 -19.99 -6.13
CA SER A 462 35.14 -18.87 -6.38
C SER A 462 33.83 -19.07 -5.66
N THR A 463 33.24 -17.99 -5.15
CA THR A 463 32.10 -18.05 -4.23
C THR A 463 31.13 -16.89 -4.43
N GLU A 464 29.86 -17.11 -4.10
CA GLU A 464 28.83 -16.09 -4.04
C GLU A 464 27.79 -16.41 -2.97
N LEU A 465 27.61 -15.47 -2.02
CA LEU A 465 26.44 -15.36 -1.18
C LEU A 465 25.31 -14.75 -2.01
N ILE A 466 24.28 -15.56 -2.26
CA ILE A 466 23.09 -15.19 -3.01
C ILE A 466 21.95 -15.01 -2.02
N LEU A 467 21.22 -13.90 -2.14
CA LEU A 467 20.01 -13.66 -1.36
C LEU A 467 18.77 -14.08 -2.14
N VAL A 468 17.80 -14.65 -1.44
CA VAL A 468 16.57 -15.21 -2.03
C VAL A 468 15.37 -14.47 -1.47
N ASN A 469 14.57 -13.89 -2.36
CA ASN A 469 13.27 -13.29 -2.03
C ASN A 469 12.26 -13.72 -3.09
N ASP A 470 11.18 -14.36 -2.66
CA ASP A 470 10.18 -14.97 -3.54
C ASP A 470 10.84 -15.87 -4.59
N ASN A 471 10.48 -15.74 -5.87
CA ASN A 471 11.07 -16.46 -6.99
C ASN A 471 12.34 -15.79 -7.57
N THR A 472 12.96 -14.86 -6.85
CA THR A 472 14.10 -14.05 -7.33
C THR A 472 15.37 -14.28 -6.52
N LEU A 473 16.45 -14.63 -7.23
CA LEU A 473 17.82 -14.67 -6.71
C LEU A 473 18.49 -13.31 -6.88
N TYR A 474 19.30 -12.91 -5.90
CA TYR A 474 20.06 -11.66 -5.89
C TYR A 474 21.54 -11.95 -5.67
N SER A 475 22.38 -11.60 -6.65
CA SER A 475 23.84 -11.64 -6.57
C SER A 475 24.35 -10.59 -5.59
N TYR A 476 24.50 -10.95 -4.31
CA TYR A 476 24.77 -9.99 -3.25
C TYR A 476 26.26 -9.76 -3.03
N LEU A 477 27.00 -10.77 -2.57
CA LEU A 477 28.44 -10.69 -2.30
C LEU A 477 29.15 -11.91 -2.86
N GLY A 478 30.37 -11.75 -3.36
CA GLY A 478 31.13 -12.86 -3.94
C GLY A 478 32.61 -12.54 -4.13
N GLY A 479 33.38 -13.57 -4.43
CA GLY A 479 34.82 -13.48 -4.55
C GLY A 479 35.42 -14.63 -5.35
N THR A 480 36.68 -14.46 -5.73
CA THR A 480 37.43 -15.41 -6.56
C THR A 480 38.92 -15.31 -6.24
N LEU A 481 39.60 -16.44 -6.07
CA LEU A 481 41.05 -16.49 -5.93
C LEU A 481 41.73 -16.14 -7.26
N SER A 482 42.69 -15.21 -7.22
CA SER A 482 43.38 -14.65 -8.41
C SER A 482 44.00 -15.73 -9.28
N ASP A 483 44.61 -16.70 -8.62
CA ASP A 483 45.47 -17.72 -9.21
C ASP A 483 44.68 -18.65 -10.13
N TYR A 484 43.36 -18.70 -9.97
CA TYR A 484 42.43 -19.52 -10.75
C TYR A 484 41.65 -18.72 -11.80
N PHE A 485 41.96 -17.43 -12.02
CA PHE A 485 41.30 -16.62 -13.05
C PHE A 485 41.40 -17.22 -14.47
N TYR A 486 42.43 -18.04 -14.74
CA TYR A 486 42.58 -18.73 -16.02
C TYR A 486 41.48 -19.77 -16.27
N THR A 487 40.90 -20.39 -15.23
CA THR A 487 39.85 -21.42 -15.35
C THR A 487 38.45 -20.85 -15.58
N ARG A 488 38.28 -19.51 -15.59
CA ARG A 488 36.98 -18.82 -15.74
C ARG A 488 35.91 -19.24 -14.73
N PRO A 489 36.23 -19.34 -13.42
CA PRO A 489 35.30 -19.91 -12.44
C PRO A 489 34.09 -19.01 -12.16
N ASN A 490 34.12 -17.72 -12.51
CA ASN A 490 32.98 -16.81 -12.38
C ASN A 490 31.93 -16.99 -13.49
N ASP A 491 32.35 -17.10 -14.75
CA ASP A 491 31.43 -17.41 -15.85
C ASP A 491 30.77 -18.79 -15.62
N PHE A 492 31.53 -19.74 -15.06
CA PHE A 492 31.04 -21.05 -14.61
C PHE A 492 30.04 -20.95 -13.45
N LEU A 493 30.42 -20.29 -12.34
CA LEU A 493 29.57 -20.03 -11.18
C LEU A 493 28.22 -19.45 -11.58
N LYS A 494 28.20 -18.42 -12.42
CA LYS A 494 26.96 -17.76 -12.84
C LYS A 494 26.05 -18.69 -13.65
N ILE A 495 26.58 -19.46 -14.60
CA ILE A 495 25.79 -20.38 -15.42
C ILE A 495 25.30 -21.57 -14.61
N GLU A 496 26.14 -22.16 -13.77
CA GLU A 496 25.72 -23.29 -12.93
C GLU A 496 24.72 -22.87 -11.84
N VAL A 497 24.80 -21.62 -11.34
CA VAL A 497 23.75 -21.04 -10.50
C VAL A 497 22.44 -20.88 -11.26
N MET A 498 22.44 -20.48 -12.55
CA MET A 498 21.22 -20.44 -13.38
C MET A 498 20.66 -21.85 -13.63
N ASN A 499 21.53 -22.84 -13.86
CA ASN A 499 21.14 -24.23 -14.06
C ASN A 499 20.57 -24.87 -12.77
N TRP A 500 21.11 -24.50 -11.59
CA TRP A 500 20.53 -24.81 -10.29
C TRP A 500 19.20 -24.10 -10.07
N ALA A 501 19.12 -22.79 -10.40
CA ALA A 501 17.93 -21.96 -10.23
C ALA A 501 16.73 -22.51 -11.01
N ARG A 502 16.95 -22.90 -12.28
CA ARG A 502 15.97 -23.56 -13.15
C ARG A 502 15.41 -24.84 -12.53
N LYS A 503 16.28 -25.69 -11.97
CA LYS A 503 15.92 -26.96 -11.30
C LYS A 503 15.12 -26.76 -10.00
N HIS A 504 15.16 -25.56 -9.41
CA HIS A 504 14.43 -25.20 -8.19
C HIS A 504 13.31 -24.16 -8.46
N HIS A 505 12.91 -23.98 -9.72
CA HIS A 505 11.81 -23.12 -10.16
C HIS A 505 11.93 -21.63 -9.79
N TYR A 506 13.15 -21.13 -9.58
CA TYR A 506 13.39 -19.69 -9.48
C TYR A 506 13.19 -19.03 -10.85
N LYS A 507 12.51 -17.88 -10.87
CA LYS A 507 12.13 -17.19 -12.10
C LYS A 507 13.13 -16.12 -12.55
N TYR A 508 13.76 -15.41 -11.61
CA TYR A 508 14.65 -14.29 -11.93
C TYR A 508 15.99 -14.38 -11.22
N TYR A 509 17.04 -13.87 -11.85
CA TYR A 509 18.35 -13.67 -11.22
C TYR A 509 18.85 -12.25 -11.48
N ILE A 510 18.93 -11.47 -10.41
CA ILE A 510 19.41 -10.09 -10.43
C ILE A 510 20.91 -10.11 -10.13
N LEU A 511 21.71 -9.79 -11.16
CA LEU A 511 23.16 -9.67 -11.05
C LEU A 511 23.58 -8.31 -10.46
N GLY A 512 22.65 -7.36 -10.35
CA GLY A 512 22.89 -6.00 -9.88
C GLY A 512 23.54 -5.08 -10.93
N GLY A 513 23.82 -3.84 -10.56
CA GLY A 513 24.39 -2.83 -11.47
C GLY A 513 25.92 -2.79 -11.54
N GLY A 514 26.45 -1.74 -12.16
CA GLY A 514 27.87 -1.39 -12.18
C GLY A 514 28.30 -0.55 -10.96
N ARG A 515 29.50 0.04 -11.01
CA ARG A 515 29.87 1.19 -10.17
C ARG A 515 29.22 2.49 -10.66
N SER A 516 28.97 2.57 -11.96
CA SER A 516 28.16 3.58 -12.63
C SER A 516 27.41 2.95 -13.81
N ASP A 517 26.41 3.65 -14.34
CA ASP A 517 25.64 3.16 -15.48
C ASP A 517 26.51 2.93 -16.72
N GLY A 518 26.32 1.77 -17.37
CA GLY A 518 27.06 1.42 -18.58
C GLY A 518 28.53 1.05 -18.37
N ASP A 519 29.01 0.88 -17.14
CA ASP A 519 30.43 0.55 -16.88
C ASP A 519 30.84 -0.89 -17.32
N SER A 520 32.10 -1.26 -17.10
CA SER A 520 32.63 -2.57 -17.47
C SER A 520 32.05 -3.73 -16.63
N LEU A 521 31.65 -3.48 -15.39
CA LEU A 521 31.05 -4.47 -14.49
C LEU A 521 29.59 -4.75 -14.88
N TYR A 522 28.81 -3.70 -15.15
CA TYR A 522 27.49 -3.78 -15.77
C TYR A 522 27.57 -4.49 -17.13
N LYS A 523 28.50 -4.10 -18.02
CA LYS A 523 28.68 -4.76 -19.33
C LYS A 523 29.06 -6.25 -19.22
N TYR A 524 29.78 -6.65 -18.17
CA TYR A 524 30.03 -8.06 -17.86
C TYR A 524 28.75 -8.77 -17.41
N LYS A 525 28.03 -8.24 -16.42
CA LYS A 525 26.75 -8.81 -15.94
C LYS A 525 25.71 -8.91 -17.07
N LYS A 526 25.57 -7.87 -17.88
CA LYS A 526 24.65 -7.82 -19.04
C LYS A 526 25.08 -8.74 -20.20
N SER A 527 26.24 -9.38 -20.14
CA SER A 527 26.64 -10.38 -21.14
C SER A 527 26.02 -11.77 -20.92
N PHE A 528 25.48 -12.02 -19.72
CA PHE A 528 24.67 -13.21 -19.39
C PHE A 528 23.18 -13.03 -19.74
N PHE A 529 22.66 -11.81 -19.64
CA PHE A 529 21.23 -11.49 -19.88
C PHE A 529 21.08 -10.36 -20.91
N PRO A 530 21.58 -10.52 -22.16
CA PRO A 530 21.74 -9.39 -23.07
C PRO A 530 20.44 -8.92 -23.73
N ASN A 531 19.39 -9.75 -23.72
CA ASN A 531 18.11 -9.49 -24.40
C ASN A 531 17.01 -9.07 -23.41
N ASP A 532 17.17 -9.42 -22.12
CA ASP A 532 16.25 -9.14 -21.02
C ASP A 532 16.10 -7.62 -20.76
N GLN A 533 14.99 -7.22 -20.16
CA GLN A 533 14.84 -5.85 -19.64
C GLN A 533 15.46 -5.73 -18.24
N ASP A 534 16.40 -4.81 -18.10
CA ASP A 534 17.02 -4.48 -16.81
C ASP A 534 16.06 -3.69 -15.92
N VAL A 535 16.34 -3.65 -14.61
CA VAL A 535 15.52 -2.95 -13.63
C VAL A 535 16.25 -1.73 -13.07
N THR A 536 15.59 -0.57 -13.11
CA THR A 536 16.13 0.67 -12.55
C THR A 536 16.01 0.68 -11.03
N TYR A 537 17.13 0.89 -10.36
CA TYR A 537 17.18 1.23 -8.93
C TYR A 537 17.00 2.74 -8.76
N TYR A 538 16.08 3.12 -7.88
CA TYR A 538 15.71 4.51 -7.63
C TYR A 538 16.11 4.96 -6.22
N THR A 539 16.43 6.24 -6.09
CA THR A 539 16.52 6.91 -4.79
C THR A 539 15.48 8.02 -4.67
N GLY A 540 14.83 8.09 -3.52
CA GLY A 540 13.94 9.18 -3.14
C GLY A 540 14.71 10.28 -2.43
N ARG A 541 14.41 11.54 -2.76
CA ARG A 541 15.00 12.73 -2.14
C ARG A 541 13.90 13.73 -1.75
N LYS A 542 13.90 14.18 -0.50
CA LYS A 542 13.13 15.37 -0.05
C LYS A 542 13.99 16.33 0.74
N ILE A 543 13.74 17.61 0.56
CA ILE A 543 14.10 18.66 1.52
C ILE A 543 12.81 19.01 2.27
N ILE A 544 12.80 18.76 3.58
CA ILE A 544 11.64 18.97 4.47
C ILE A 544 11.63 20.39 5.04
N ASN A 545 12.82 20.92 5.36
CA ASN A 545 13.02 22.28 5.86
C ASN A 545 14.04 23.01 4.96
N PRO A 546 13.60 23.74 3.92
CA PRO A 546 14.49 24.40 2.96
C PRO A 546 15.40 25.47 3.58
N GLU A 547 14.91 26.23 4.56
CA GLU A 547 15.68 27.27 5.24
C GLU A 547 16.90 26.66 5.98
N GLN A 548 16.64 25.67 6.82
CA GLN A 548 17.70 24.99 7.57
C GLN A 548 18.61 24.14 6.67
N TYR A 549 18.07 23.60 5.56
CA TYR A 549 18.86 22.89 4.56
C TYR A 549 19.89 23.82 3.89
N MET A 550 19.44 24.97 3.36
CA MET A 550 20.34 25.94 2.72
C MET A 550 21.35 26.51 3.71
N LYS A 551 20.95 26.76 4.96
CA LYS A 551 21.89 27.17 6.01
C LYS A 551 23.01 26.14 6.23
N LEU A 552 22.69 24.85 6.29
CA LEU A 552 23.68 23.78 6.47
C LEU A 552 24.59 23.60 5.26
N VAL A 553 24.06 23.74 4.04
CA VAL A 553 24.86 23.70 2.82
C VAL A 553 25.84 24.88 2.78
N LEU A 554 25.37 26.11 3.03
CA LEU A 554 26.23 27.32 3.04
C LEU A 554 27.29 27.29 4.14
N GLN A 555 27.04 26.62 5.26
CA GLN A 555 28.02 26.49 6.36
C GLN A 555 29.16 25.49 6.08
N LYS A 556 29.01 24.60 5.09
CA LYS A 556 29.90 23.44 4.90
C LYS A 556 30.46 23.32 3.49
N CYS A 557 29.66 23.66 2.49
CA CYS A 557 30.05 23.69 1.10
C CYS A 557 30.34 25.15 0.73
N ASN A 558 31.63 25.51 0.63
CA ASN A 558 32.09 26.81 0.15
C ASN A 558 31.76 26.99 -1.34
N MET A 559 30.48 27.24 -1.64
CA MET A 559 29.92 27.27 -2.99
C MET A 559 29.21 28.60 -3.27
N THR A 560 29.14 28.95 -4.55
CA THR A 560 28.74 30.27 -5.05
C THR A 560 27.22 30.51 -4.98
N GLU A 561 26.85 31.79 -5.02
CA GLU A 561 25.51 32.36 -4.74
C GLU A 561 24.34 31.85 -5.61
N ASN A 562 24.60 30.99 -6.61
CA ASN A 562 23.63 30.57 -7.64
C ASN A 562 23.02 29.17 -7.43
N MET A 563 23.23 28.51 -6.29
CA MET A 563 22.73 27.14 -6.07
C MET A 563 21.42 27.11 -5.27
N THR A 564 20.46 26.28 -5.71
CA THR A 564 19.11 26.18 -5.09
C THR A 564 18.78 24.75 -4.66
N CYS A 565 17.83 24.61 -3.72
CA CYS A 565 17.28 23.32 -3.28
C CYS A 565 16.89 22.38 -4.44
N GLU A 566 16.29 22.93 -5.50
CA GLU A 566 15.85 22.14 -6.67
C GLU A 566 17.03 21.60 -7.49
N THR A 567 18.11 22.38 -7.61
CA THR A 567 19.31 21.96 -8.36
C THR A 567 20.08 20.84 -7.64
N ASP A 568 20.08 20.87 -6.31
CA ASP A 568 20.77 19.91 -5.45
C ASP A 568 19.99 18.58 -5.34
N ILE A 569 18.67 18.65 -5.10
CA ILE A 569 17.79 17.47 -5.13
C ILE A 569 18.01 16.65 -6.41
N LYS A 570 18.20 17.29 -7.57
CA LYS A 570 18.25 16.61 -8.88
C LYS A 570 19.64 16.15 -9.34
N LYS A 571 20.72 16.43 -8.59
CA LYS A 571 22.10 16.13 -9.04
C LYS A 571 22.96 15.57 -7.91
N GLY A 572 24.10 14.95 -8.27
CA GLY A 572 25.18 14.60 -7.34
C GLY A 572 24.78 13.79 -6.09
N PHE A 573 25.54 14.02 -5.02
CA PHE A 573 25.38 13.43 -3.70
C PHE A 573 24.29 14.16 -2.91
N PHE A 574 23.43 13.43 -2.19
CA PHE A 574 22.34 14.02 -1.41
C PHE A 574 22.21 13.36 -0.02
N PRO A 575 21.91 14.12 1.05
CA PRO A 575 21.84 15.58 1.11
C PRO A 575 23.25 16.21 1.12
N LEU A 576 23.44 17.34 0.46
CA LEU A 576 24.79 17.87 0.18
C LEU A 576 25.57 18.27 1.44
N TYR A 577 24.90 18.74 2.51
CA TYR A 577 25.56 19.02 3.80
C TYR A 577 26.05 17.74 4.53
N ARG A 578 25.80 16.54 4.00
CA ARG A 578 26.43 15.27 4.43
C ARG A 578 27.59 14.84 3.53
N LEU A 579 27.96 15.63 2.52
CA LEU A 579 29.19 15.40 1.76
C LEU A 579 30.39 15.62 2.70
N GLU A 580 31.33 14.68 2.67
CA GLU A 580 32.62 14.80 3.36
C GLU A 580 33.64 15.40 2.38
N SER A 581 34.53 16.25 2.91
CA SER A 581 35.44 17.13 2.17
C SER A 581 36.87 16.59 2.11
#